data_AF-A0A9C8WK59-F1
#
_entry.id   AF-A0A9C8WK59-F1
#
_cell.length_a   1.000
_cell.length_b   1.000
_cell.length_c   1.000
_cell.angle_alpha   90.00
_cell.angle_beta   90.00
_cell.angle_gamma   90.00
#
_symmetry.space_group_name_H-M   'P 1'
#
loop_
_entity.id
_entity.type
_entity.pdbx_description
1 polymer ?
#
loop_
_entity_poly.entity_id
_entity_poly.type
_entity_poly.pdbx_seq_one_letter_code
_entity_poly.pdbx_strand_id
1 'polypeptide(L)'
;MPGLNRVQLIGYLGRDPETRFTPTGKQYTTFSVAVTRRWKGSDGEPKEATDWFNIETWGRLAEICQEYLSKGRLVYVEGRLHTDRYEQDGQTRYFTKVIASQMQILDRRSEEDPALEASAPPEDSTEG
;
A
#
# COMPACT_ATOMS: atom_id res chain seq x y z
N MET A 1 -2.50 -7.33 29.09
CA MET A 1 -3.36 -7.18 27.89
C MET A 1 -2.45 -7.06 26.68
N PRO A 2 -2.66 -7.81 25.59
CA PRO A 2 -1.93 -7.54 24.36
C PRO A 2 -2.39 -6.18 23.80
N GLY A 3 -1.43 -5.31 23.42
CA GLY A 3 -1.75 -4.04 22.77
C GLY A 3 -2.23 -4.27 21.32
N LEU A 4 -3.18 -3.45 20.86
CA LEU A 4 -3.66 -3.47 19.48
C LEU A 4 -3.05 -2.31 18.70
N ASN A 5 -2.38 -2.62 17.59
CA ASN A 5 -1.92 -1.65 16.61
C ASN A 5 -2.36 -2.15 15.22
N ARG A 6 -3.39 -1.50 14.67
CA ARG A 6 -3.98 -1.84 13.38
C ARG A 6 -4.27 -0.57 12.61
N VAL A 7 -3.93 -0.56 11.33
CA VAL A 7 -4.21 0.51 10.36
C VAL A 7 -4.92 -0.11 9.17
N GLN A 8 -5.97 0.55 8.69
CA GLN A 8 -6.68 0.22 7.46
C GLN A 8 -6.84 1.49 6.64
N LEU A 9 -6.41 1.44 5.39
CA LEU A 9 -6.41 2.58 4.47
C LEU A 9 -7.03 2.17 3.14
N ILE A 10 -7.79 3.08 2.55
CA ILE A 10 -8.17 3.02 1.13
C ILE A 10 -7.76 4.34 0.51
N GLY A 11 -6.97 4.28 -0.56
CA GLY A 11 -6.46 5.48 -1.21
C GLY A 11 -5.65 5.19 -2.45
N TYR A 12 -5.13 6.24 -3.06
CA TYR A 12 -4.43 6.17 -4.34
C TYR A 12 -2.92 6.21 -4.16
N LEU A 13 -2.18 5.45 -4.96
CA LEU A 13 -0.72 5.55 -5.00
C LEU A 13 -0.28 6.93 -5.51
N GLY A 14 0.57 7.61 -4.76
CA GLY A 14 1.13 8.92 -5.16
C GLY A 14 2.22 8.84 -6.23
N ARG A 15 2.93 7.72 -6.23
CA ARG A 15 4.07 7.41 -7.10
C ARG A 15 4.15 5.91 -7.32
N ASP A 16 4.95 5.51 -8.29
CA ASP A 16 5.25 4.10 -8.53
C ASP A 16 5.94 3.48 -7.29
N PRO A 17 5.72 2.19 -7.03
CA PRO A 17 6.39 1.48 -5.95
C PRO A 17 7.90 1.42 -6.20
N GLU A 18 8.68 1.61 -5.13
CA GLU A 18 10.13 1.52 -5.13
C GLU A 18 10.57 0.28 -4.36
N THR A 19 11.21 -0.68 -5.05
CA THR A 19 11.87 -1.83 -4.41
C THR A 19 13.23 -1.45 -3.86
N ARG A 20 13.54 -1.89 -2.64
CA ARG A 20 14.81 -1.69 -1.95
C ARG A 20 15.24 -2.97 -1.23
N PHE A 21 16.50 -2.99 -0.79
CA PHE A 21 17.07 -4.11 -0.07
C PHE A 21 17.69 -3.63 1.25
N THR A 22 17.54 -4.42 2.31
CA THR A 22 18.26 -4.20 3.57
C THR A 22 19.74 -4.52 3.42
N PRO A 23 20.61 -4.09 4.34
CA PRO A 23 22.01 -4.53 4.37
C PRO A 23 22.18 -6.05 4.46
N THR A 24 21.18 -6.75 4.99
CA THR A 24 21.11 -8.22 5.08
C THR A 24 20.53 -8.89 3.83
N GLY A 25 20.28 -8.12 2.76
CA GLY A 25 19.78 -8.63 1.48
C GLY A 25 18.27 -8.89 1.43
N LYS A 26 17.50 -8.51 2.46
CA LYS A 26 16.04 -8.68 2.45
C LYS A 26 15.38 -7.62 1.57
N GLN A 27 14.57 -8.06 0.63
CA GLN A 27 13.78 -7.17 -0.22
C GLN A 27 12.58 -6.58 0.54
N TYR A 28 12.32 -5.30 0.29
CA TYR A 28 11.10 -4.61 0.70
C TYR A 28 10.68 -3.61 -0.37
N THR A 29 9.37 -3.34 -0.46
CA THR A 29 8.80 -2.40 -1.44
C THR A 29 8.09 -1.29 -0.70
N THR A 30 8.38 -0.04 -1.07
CA THR A 30 7.80 1.16 -0.47
C THR A 30 7.00 1.97 -1.46
N PHE A 31 5.90 2.55 -1.01
CA PHE A 31 5.07 3.46 -1.80
C PHE A 31 4.31 4.42 -0.87
N SER A 32 3.69 5.46 -1.44
CA SER A 32 2.82 6.37 -0.68
C SER A 32 1.36 6.22 -1.09
N VAL A 33 0.45 6.27 -0.12
CA VAL A 33 -1.00 6.25 -0.34
C VAL A 33 -1.58 7.60 0.09
N ALA A 34 -2.26 8.27 -0.82
CA ALA A 34 -3.06 9.46 -0.55
C ALA A 34 -4.49 9.06 -0.15
N VAL A 35 -4.92 9.50 1.03
CA VAL A 35 -6.30 9.34 1.51
C VAL A 35 -6.92 10.71 1.65
N THR A 36 -7.97 10.96 0.87
CA THR A 36 -8.64 12.25 0.80
C THR A 36 -9.96 12.22 1.56
N ARG A 37 -10.13 13.13 2.52
CA ARG A 37 -11.39 13.34 3.24
C ARG A 37 -12.06 14.62 2.77
N ARG A 38 -13.38 14.56 2.53
CA ARG A 38 -14.22 15.71 2.19
C ARG A 38 -15.24 15.94 3.30
N TRP A 39 -15.44 17.19 3.68
CA TRP A 39 -16.43 17.58 4.70
C TRP A 39 -16.95 18.99 4.45
N LYS A 40 -18.07 19.34 5.08
CA LYS A 40 -18.61 20.71 5.05
C LYS A 40 -18.00 21.52 6.21
N GLY A 41 -17.42 22.68 5.91
CA GLY A 41 -16.88 23.59 6.90
C GLY A 41 -17.96 24.31 7.71
N SER A 42 -17.55 24.96 8.80
CA SER A 42 -18.43 25.78 9.65
C SER A 42 -19.01 27.01 8.92
N ASP A 43 -18.30 27.45 7.89
CA ASP A 43 -18.71 28.48 6.93
C ASP A 43 -19.75 27.98 5.92
N GLY A 44 -20.01 26.67 5.89
CA GLY A 44 -20.91 26.04 4.93
C GLY A 44 -20.25 25.64 3.62
N GLU A 45 -18.97 25.95 3.42
CA GLU A 45 -18.23 25.65 2.21
C GLU A 45 -17.66 24.21 2.22
N PRO A 46 -17.62 23.52 1.08
CA PRO A 46 -16.98 22.22 0.99
C PRO A 46 -15.46 22.34 1.20
N LYS A 47 -14.89 21.48 2.04
CA LYS A 47 -13.46 21.39 2.35
C LYS A 47 -12.95 19.99 2.03
N GLU A 48 -11.69 19.93 1.63
CA GLU A 48 -10.97 18.70 1.32
C GLU A 48 -9.59 18.75 1.97
N ALA A 49 -9.11 17.61 2.47
CA ALA A 49 -7.75 17.42 2.92
C ALA A 49 -7.26 16.02 2.53
N THR A 50 -5.99 15.94 2.17
CA THR A 50 -5.34 14.69 1.77
C THR A 50 -4.22 14.39 2.74
N ASP A 51 -4.35 13.25 3.42
CA ASP A 51 -3.32 12.68 4.27
C ASP A 51 -2.47 11.68 3.45
N TRP A 52 -1.15 11.71 3.67
CA TRP A 52 -0.19 10.88 2.95
C TRP A 52 0.43 9.86 3.88
N PHE A 53 0.30 8.58 3.52
CA PHE A 53 0.81 7.47 4.32
C PHE A 53 1.95 6.77 3.58
N ASN A 54 3.09 6.61 4.25
CA ASN A 54 4.19 5.79 3.74
C ASN A 54 3.91 4.32 4.06
N ILE A 55 3.88 3.48 3.04
CA ILE A 55 3.62 2.05 3.15
C ILE A 55 4.93 1.29 2.88
N GLU A 56 5.23 0.31 3.72
CA GLU A 56 6.33 -0.62 3.56
C GLU A 56 5.79 -2.06 3.56
N THR A 57 6.16 -2.81 2.54
CA THR A 57 5.77 -4.21 2.35
C THR A 57 7.00 -5.10 2.28
N TRP A 58 6.86 -6.35 2.72
CA TRP A 58 7.98 -7.30 2.88
C TRP A 58 7.66 -8.64 2.22
N GLY A 59 8.72 -9.38 1.86
CA GLY A 59 8.60 -10.75 1.31
C GLY A 59 7.70 -10.81 0.07
N ARG A 60 6.83 -11.81 0.01
CA ARG A 60 5.92 -12.00 -1.14
C ARG A 60 5.03 -10.79 -1.42
N LEU A 61 4.62 -10.05 -0.37
CA LEU A 61 3.81 -8.84 -0.56
C LEU A 61 4.60 -7.72 -1.24
N ALA A 62 5.91 -7.63 -0.97
CA ALA A 62 6.79 -6.66 -1.63
C ALA A 62 6.90 -6.94 -3.14
N GLU A 63 7.05 -8.22 -3.51
CA GLU A 63 7.08 -8.66 -4.92
C GLU A 63 5.78 -8.31 -5.63
N ILE A 64 4.63 -8.68 -5.04
CA ILE A 64 3.30 -8.37 -5.60
C ILE A 64 3.13 -6.86 -5.76
N CYS A 65 3.49 -6.06 -4.75
CA CYS A 65 3.37 -4.61 -4.85
C CYS A 65 4.25 -4.04 -5.96
N GLN A 66 5.47 -4.56 -6.15
CA GLN A 66 6.36 -4.10 -7.22
C GLN A 66 5.85 -4.47 -8.61
N GLU A 67 5.27 -5.67 -8.77
CA GLU A 67 4.83 -6.21 -10.05
C GLU A 67 3.52 -5.57 -10.53
N TYR A 68 2.56 -5.37 -9.62
CA TYR A 68 1.18 -5.01 -9.99
C TYR A 68 0.77 -3.58 -9.64
N LEU A 69 1.51 -2.87 -8.78
CA LEU A 69 1.17 -1.49 -8.43
C LEU A 69 1.91 -0.49 -9.31
N SER A 70 1.22 0.61 -9.58
CA SER A 70 1.74 1.78 -10.26
C SER A 70 1.07 3.04 -9.71
N LYS A 71 1.66 4.20 -9.98
CA LYS A 71 1.10 5.51 -9.60
C LYS A 71 -0.37 5.61 -10.02
N GLY A 72 -1.20 6.12 -9.12
CA GLY A 72 -2.62 6.34 -9.37
C GLY A 72 -3.50 5.10 -9.17
N ARG A 73 -2.94 3.93 -8.87
CA ARG A 73 -3.76 2.74 -8.52
C ARG A 73 -4.52 2.97 -7.21
N LEU A 74 -5.81 2.62 -7.17
CA LEU A 74 -6.60 2.57 -5.94
C LEU A 74 -6.33 1.26 -5.20
N VAL A 75 -5.96 1.37 -3.93
CA VAL A 75 -5.62 0.20 -3.10
C VAL A 75 -6.30 0.26 -1.74
N TYR A 76 -6.63 -0.92 -1.23
CA TYR A 76 -6.80 -1.18 0.19
C TYR A 76 -5.48 -1.66 0.79
N VAL A 77 -5.12 -1.15 1.97
CA VAL A 77 -3.95 -1.57 2.74
C VAL A 77 -4.36 -1.81 4.19
N GLU A 78 -3.94 -2.96 4.74
CA GLU A 78 -4.00 -3.24 6.18
C GLU A 78 -2.61 -3.52 6.74
N GLY A 79 -2.35 -3.03 7.96
CA GLY A 79 -1.09 -3.24 8.63
C GLY A 79 -1.03 -2.63 10.03
N ARG A 80 0.14 -2.16 10.42
CA ARG A 80 0.40 -1.51 11.71
C ARG A 80 1.29 -0.28 11.55
N LEU A 81 1.15 0.69 12.44
CA LEU A 81 2.10 1.80 12.52
C LEU A 81 3.46 1.32 13.06
N HIS A 82 4.52 1.85 12.49
CA HIS A 82 5.88 1.75 13.02
C HIS A 82 6.56 3.11 12.89
N THR A 83 7.25 3.54 13.95
CA THR A 83 8.01 4.78 13.95
C THR A 83 9.48 4.43 14.11
N ASP A 84 10.25 4.67 13.06
CA ASP A 84 11.69 4.59 13.09
C ASP A 84 12.25 5.83 13.77
N ARG A 85 13.29 5.65 14.60
CA ARG A 85 14.09 6.74 15.17
C ARG A 85 15.48 6.66 14.60
N TYR A 86 15.98 7.76 14.03
CA TYR A 86 17.32 7.84 13.46
C TYR A 86 17.95 9.22 13.70
N GLU A 87 19.28 9.30 13.66
CA GLU A 87 20.01 10.56 13.76
C GLU A 87 20.33 11.09 12.38
N GLN A 88 20.10 12.38 12.15
CA GLN A 88 20.47 13.09 10.93
C GLN A 88 20.93 14.49 11.30
N ASP A 89 22.14 14.86 10.88
CA ASP A 89 22.76 16.16 11.17
C ASP A 89 22.80 16.52 12.67
N GLY A 90 23.04 15.50 13.51
CA GLY A 90 23.08 15.64 14.97
C GLY A 90 21.71 15.84 15.64
N GLN A 91 20.61 15.64 14.92
CA GLN A 91 19.25 15.71 15.45
C GLN A 91 18.53 14.37 15.33
N THR A 92 17.87 13.96 16.41
CA THR A 92 16.95 12.82 16.39
C THR A 92 15.76 13.14 15.49
N ARG A 93 15.52 12.30 14.49
CA ARG A 93 14.33 12.31 13.62
C ARG A 93 13.47 11.08 13.87
N TYR A 94 12.17 11.27 13.63
CA TYR A 94 11.17 10.20 13.71
C TYR A 94 10.49 10.07 12.36
N PHE A 95 10.35 8.83 11.88
CA PHE A 95 9.66 8.53 10.64
C PHE A 95 8.61 7.47 10.88
N THR A 96 7.33 7.86 10.77
CA THR A 96 6.21 6.94 10.93
C THR A 96 5.77 6.40 9.58
N LYS A 97 5.62 5.07 9.52
CA LYS A 97 5.17 4.32 8.33
C LYS A 97 4.16 3.24 8.73
N VAL A 98 3.46 2.71 7.73
CA VAL A 98 2.62 1.53 7.86
C VAL A 98 3.39 0.32 7.36
N ILE A 99 3.64 -0.64 8.24
CA ILE A 99 4.11 -1.97 7.84
C ILE A 99 2.87 -2.75 7.42
N ALA A 100 2.71 -2.96 6.13
CA ALA A 100 1.53 -3.61 5.57
C ALA A 100 1.64 -5.15 5.67
N SER A 101 0.54 -5.76 6.10
CA SER A 101 0.34 -7.22 6.13
C SER A 101 -0.59 -7.69 5.01
N GLN A 102 -1.40 -6.79 4.45
CA GLN A 102 -2.31 -7.09 3.34
C GLN A 102 -2.44 -5.88 2.41
N MET A 103 -2.57 -6.15 1.12
CA MET A 103 -2.86 -5.17 0.08
C MET A 103 -3.85 -5.76 -0.91
N GLN A 104 -4.81 -4.98 -1.36
CA GLN A 104 -5.72 -5.34 -2.45
C GLN A 104 -5.83 -4.17 -3.43
N ILE A 105 -5.75 -4.46 -4.73
CA ILE A 105 -6.05 -3.48 -5.78
C ILE A 105 -7.57 -3.39 -5.89
N LEU A 106 -8.10 -2.17 -5.92
CA LEU A 106 -9.55 -1.90 -5.97
C LEU A 106 -9.99 -1.26 -7.29
N ASP A 107 -9.06 -0.95 -8.18
CA ASP A 107 -9.41 -0.45 -9.51
C ASP A 107 -10.21 -1.50 -10.29
N ARG A 108 -11.18 -1.04 -11.09
CA ARG A 108 -11.81 -1.91 -12.09
C ARG A 108 -10.72 -2.35 -13.06
N ARG A 109 -10.59 -3.67 -13.28
CA ARG A 109 -9.75 -4.23 -14.35
C ARG A 109 -10.09 -3.52 -15.65
N SER A 110 -9.19 -2.68 -16.15
CA SER A 110 -9.19 -2.32 -17.56
C SER A 110 -8.85 -3.60 -18.33
N GLU A 111 -9.46 -3.85 -19.50
CA GLU A 111 -9.29 -5.08 -20.30
C GLU A 111 -7.84 -5.34 -20.78
N GLU A 112 -6.87 -4.51 -20.39
CA GLU A 112 -5.46 -4.56 -20.79
C GLU A 112 -4.51 -5.14 -19.73
N ASP A 113 -4.99 -5.84 -18.71
CA ASP A 113 -4.16 -6.45 -17.65
C ASP A 113 -4.04 -7.99 -17.80
N PRO A 114 -3.20 -8.52 -18.72
CA PRO A 114 -3.09 -9.96 -19.00
C PRO A 114 -2.36 -10.78 -17.90
N ALA A 115 -1.86 -10.14 -16.85
CA ALA A 115 -0.90 -10.77 -15.92
C ALA A 115 -1.53 -11.66 -14.84
N LEU A 116 -2.87 -11.69 -14.69
CA LEU A 116 -3.54 -12.42 -13.61
C LEU A 116 -4.38 -13.62 -14.08
N GLU A 117 -4.41 -13.95 -15.36
CA GLU A 117 -5.19 -15.09 -15.89
C GLU A 117 -4.45 -16.45 -15.85
N ALA A 118 -3.14 -16.47 -15.56
CA ALA A 118 -2.32 -17.68 -15.70
C ALA A 118 -2.43 -18.71 -14.54
N SER A 119 -3.47 -18.67 -13.70
CA SER A 119 -3.60 -19.62 -12.57
C SER A 119 -4.93 -20.36 -12.45
N ALA A 120 -5.82 -20.29 -13.44
CA ALA A 120 -6.96 -21.20 -13.49
C ALA A 120 -6.51 -22.56 -14.08
N PRO A 121 -6.59 -23.68 -13.33
CA PRO A 121 -6.39 -25.00 -13.93
C PRO A 121 -7.49 -25.28 -14.96
N PRO A 122 -7.20 -26.02 -16.04
CA PRO A 122 -8.22 -26.34 -17.04
C PRO A 122 -9.33 -27.17 -16.39
N GLU A 123 -10.59 -26.76 -16.59
CA GLU A 123 -11.75 -27.54 -16.19
C GLU A 123 -11.79 -28.84 -17.00
N ASP A 124 -11.68 -29.96 -16.29
CA ASP A 124 -11.76 -31.31 -16.84
C ASP A 124 -13.17 -31.52 -17.44
N SER A 125 -13.21 -31.59 -18.76
CA SER A 125 -14.43 -31.87 -19.53
C SER A 125 -14.64 -33.37 -19.55
N THR A 126 -15.35 -33.91 -18.55
CA THR A 126 -15.88 -35.28 -18.68
C THR A 126 -17.20 -35.24 -19.42
N GLU A 127 -17.15 -35.59 -20.71
CA GLU A 127 -18.29 -35.89 -21.58
C GLU A 127 -19.22 -36.95 -20.96
N GLY A 128 -20.53 -36.80 -21.22
CA GLY A 128 -21.56 -37.80 -20.99
C GLY A 128 -22.37 -38.05 -22.26
#